data_AF-A0A661E8Y9-F1
#
_entry.id   AF-A0A661E8Y9-F1
#
_cell.length_a   1.000
_cell.length_b   1.000
_cell.length_c   1.000
_cell.angle_alpha   90.00
_cell.angle_beta   90.00
_cell.angle_gamma   90.00
#
_symmetry.space_group_name_H-M   'P 1'
#
loop_
_entity.id
_entity.type
_entity.pdbx_description
1 polymer ?
#
loop_
_entity_poly.entity_id
_entity_poly.type
_entity_poly.pdbx_seq_one_letter_code
_entity_poly.pdbx_strand_id
1 'polypeptide(L)' 'MKTQILTANNLHSGGVVFLSTEGGWSPYISQAWVSDNSETDLLFEALGRRAAKKQLIVEPFLIDVSVENDEPAYRQVA' A
#
# COMPACT_ATOMS: atom_id res chain seq x y z
N MET A 1 2.10 -18.18 1.58
CA MET A 1 2.67 -16.87 1.18
C MET A 1 1.81 -15.78 1.79
N LYS A 2 2.32 -14.55 1.89
CA LYS A 2 1.76 -13.47 2.68
C LYS A 2 1.28 -12.37 1.74
N THR A 3 -0.01 -12.04 1.75
CA THR A 3 -0.55 -10.93 0.96
C THR A 3 -0.26 -9.62 1.65
N GLN A 4 0.35 -8.68 0.92
CA GLN A 4 0.75 -7.39 1.45
C GLN A 4 0.27 -6.24 0.57
N ILE A 5 0.12 -5.06 1.17
CA ILE A 5 -0.13 -3.81 0.45
C ILE A 5 0.85 -2.75 0.94
N LEU A 6 1.13 -1.75 0.09
CA LEU A 6 1.95 -0.61 0.47
C LEU A 6 1.07 0.52 1.01
N THR A 7 1.40 1.01 2.20
CA THR A 7 0.73 2.14 2.83
C THR A 7 1.72 3.23 3.23
N ALA A 8 1.20 4.44 3.43
CA ALA A 8 1.95 5.62 3.87
C ALA A 8 0.97 6.68 4.41
N ASN A 9 1.50 7.77 4.96
CA ASN A 9 0.72 8.99 5.17
C ASN A 9 0.89 9.93 3.97
N ASN A 10 -0.21 10.51 3.48
CA ASN A 10 -0.16 11.59 2.50
C ASN A 10 0.52 12.82 3.12
N LEU A 11 1.50 13.40 2.43
CA LEU A 11 2.27 14.51 3.00
C LEU A 11 1.41 15.78 3.19
N HIS A 12 0.44 16.02 2.31
CA HIS A 12 -0.37 17.24 2.33
C HIS A 12 -1.49 17.17 3.38
N SER A 13 -2.22 16.05 3.44
CA SER A 13 -3.38 15.89 4.33
C SER A 13 -3.08 15.14 5.62
N GLY A 14 -1.95 14.44 5.71
CA GLY A 14 -1.61 13.55 6.84
C GLY A 14 -2.38 12.24 6.90
N GLY A 15 -3.43 12.07 6.07
CA GLY A 15 -4.27 10.87 6.05
C GLY A 15 -3.52 9.63 5.55
N VAL A 16 -3.94 8.46 6.02
CA VAL A 16 -3.42 7.17 5.54
C VAL A 16 -3.85 6.96 4.09
N VAL A 17 -2.92 6.51 3.26
CA VAL A 17 -3.15 6.17 1.85
C VAL A 17 -2.48 4.85 1.49
N PHE A 18 -2.95 4.25 0.41
CA PHE A 18 -2.53 2.96 -0.12
C PHE A 18 -2.15 3.12 -1.59
N LEU A 19 -1.10 2.41 -2.02
CA LEU A 19 -0.74 2.36 -3.44
C LEU A 19 -1.88 1.68 -4.22
N SER A 20 -2.44 2.36 -5.21
CA SER A 20 -3.54 1.81 -6.02
C SER A 20 -3.06 1.07 -7.26
N THR A 21 -3.91 0.20 -7.80
CA THR A 21 -3.66 -0.52 -9.07
C THR A 21 -3.52 0.42 -10.27
N GLU A 22 -4.04 1.65 -10.19
CA GLU A 22 -3.94 2.69 -11.21
C GLU A 22 -2.62 3.49 -11.14
N GLY A 23 -1.72 3.19 -10.20
CA GLY A 23 -0.42 3.84 -10.08
C GLY A 23 -0.42 5.15 -9.27
N GLY A 24 -1.44 5.36 -8.43
CA GLY A 24 -1.60 6.51 -7.53
C GLY A 24 -1.66 6.13 -6.05
N TRP A 25 -2.15 7.06 -5.23
CA TRP A 25 -2.36 6.85 -3.79
C TRP A 25 -3.82 7.09 -3.45
N SER A 26 -4.50 6.08 -2.93
CA SER A 26 -5.92 6.13 -2.55
C SER A 26 -6.08 6.12 -1.03
N PRO A 27 -7.03 6.86 -0.45
CA PRO A 27 -7.37 6.72 0.97
C PRO A 27 -8.17 5.44 1.28
N TYR A 28 -8.58 4.67 0.25
CA TYR A 28 -9.42 3.50 0.41
C TYR A 28 -8.60 2.21 0.27
N ILE A 29 -8.61 1.38 1.32
CA ILE A 29 -7.90 0.10 1.31
C ILE A 29 -8.40 -0.83 0.20
N SER A 30 -9.71 -0.84 -0.10
CA SER A 30 -10.30 -1.67 -1.16
C SER A 30 -9.72 -1.41 -2.56
N GLN A 31 -9.07 -0.26 -2.76
CA GLN A 31 -8.39 0.09 -4.02
C GLN A 31 -6.88 -0.22 -3.99
N ALA A 32 -6.37 -0.76 -2.89
CA ALA A 32 -4.96 -1.04 -2.74
C ALA A 32 -4.53 -2.17 -3.69
N TRP A 33 -3.36 -1.99 -4.28
CA TRP A 33 -2.72 -3.04 -5.06
C TRP A 33 -2.14 -4.09 -4.10
N VAL A 34 -2.62 -5.32 -4.23
CA VAL A 34 -2.15 -6.47 -3.46
C VAL A 34 -0.91 -7.08 -4.11
N SER A 35 0.13 -7.24 -3.31
CA SER A 35 1.30 -8.07 -3.60
C SER A 35 1.09 -9.47 -3.03
N ASP A 36 1.36 -10.48 -3.85
CA ASP A 36 1.35 -11.90 -3.47
C ASP A 36 2.72 -12.58 -3.62
N ASN A 37 3.75 -11.81 -4.02
CA ASN A 37 5.09 -12.31 -4.30
C ASN A 37 6.17 -11.25 -4.06
N SER A 38 7.41 -11.71 -3.87
CA SER A 38 8.54 -10.84 -3.51
C SER A 38 8.96 -9.87 -4.63
N GLU A 39 8.71 -10.19 -5.90
CA GLU A 39 9.02 -9.28 -7.00
C GLU A 39 8.10 -8.05 -6.96
N THR A 40 6.83 -8.27 -6.64
CA THR A 40 5.82 -7.21 -6.48
C THR A 40 6.10 -6.37 -5.23
N ASP A 41 6.56 -6.98 -4.13
CA ASP A 41 7.02 -6.24 -2.95
C ASP A 41 8.16 -5.27 -3.28
N LEU A 42 9.17 -5.72 -4.03
CA LEU A 42 10.30 -4.89 -4.46
C LEU A 42 9.85 -3.73 -5.36
N LEU A 43 8.89 -3.99 -6.25
CA LEU A 43 8.26 -2.95 -7.08
C LEU A 43 7.56 -1.90 -6.20
N PHE A 44 6.78 -2.35 -5.21
CA PHE A 44 6.06 -1.45 -4.30
C PHE A 44 7.03 -0.57 -3.51
N GLU A 45 8.07 -1.15 -2.93
CA GLU A 45 9.09 -0.35 -2.25
C GLU A 45 9.75 0.69 -3.16
N ALA A 46 10.05 0.34 -4.41
CA ALA A 46 10.62 1.27 -5.38
C ALA A 46 9.65 2.42 -5.70
N LEU A 47 8.37 2.13 -5.89
CA LEU A 47 7.31 3.12 -6.11
C LEU A 47 7.14 4.02 -4.89
N GLY A 48 7.10 3.45 -3.69
CA GLY A 48 7.05 4.18 -2.42
C GLY A 48 8.23 5.13 -2.26
N ARG A 49 9.46 4.63 -2.41
CA ARG A 49 10.69 5.45 -2.34
C ARG A 49 10.65 6.61 -3.34
N ARG A 50 10.16 6.37 -4.57
CA ARG A 50 10.01 7.42 -5.58
C ARG A 50 8.97 8.47 -5.17
N ALA A 51 7.83 8.04 -4.63
CA ALA A 51 6.76 8.96 -4.20
C ALA A 51 7.17 9.80 -2.98
N ALA A 52 7.90 9.20 -2.03
CA ALA A 52 8.48 9.93 -0.89
C ALA A 52 9.50 10.98 -1.34
N LYS A 53 10.39 10.64 -2.30
CA LYS A 53 11.33 11.61 -2.91
C LYS A 53 10.63 12.77 -3.63
N LYS A 54 9.43 12.52 -4.17
CA LYS A 54 8.56 13.54 -4.78
C LYS A 54 7.70 14.29 -3.76
N GLN A 55 7.87 14.04 -2.46
CA GLN A 55 7.12 14.70 -1.39
C GLN A 55 5.59 14.50 -1.51
N LEU A 56 5.15 13.33 -1.99
CA LEU A 56 3.73 12.99 -2.05
C LEU A 56 3.24 12.31 -0.78
N ILE A 57 4.13 11.54 -0.15
CA ILE A 57 3.86 10.71 1.02
C ILE A 57 5.06 10.70 1.97
N VAL A 58 4.84 10.22 3.19
CA VAL A 58 5.86 10.04 4.23
C VAL A 58 6.00 8.55 4.54
N GLU A 59 7.26 8.09 4.64
CA GLU A 59 7.65 6.75 5.12
C GLU A 59 6.75 5.60 4.66
N PRO A 60 6.76 5.23 3.37
CA PRO A 60 5.98 4.09 2.88
C PRO A 60 6.51 2.76 3.41
N PHE A 61 5.61 1.86 3.79
CA PHE A 61 5.94 0.52 4.26
C PHE A 61 4.87 -0.50 3.88
N LEU A 62 5.26 -1.77 3.83
CA LEU A 62 4.36 -2.89 3.54
C LEU A 62 3.65 -3.34 4.81
N ILE A 63 2.34 -3.56 4.71
CA ILE A 63 1.54 -4.17 5.76
C ILE A 63 0.92 -5.47 5.31
N ASP A 64 0.55 -6.28 6.29
CA ASP A 64 -0.21 -7.51 6.13
C ASP A 64 -1.68 -7.27 5.88
N VAL A 65 -2.26 -8.02 4.95
CA VAL A 65 -3.71 -8.03 4.71
C VAL A 65 -4.26 -9.45 4.58
N SER A 66 -5.56 -9.59 4.78
CA SER A 66 -6.37 -10.67 4.20
C SER A 66 -6.99 -10.19 2.88
N VAL A 67 -7.40 -11.12 2.01
CA VAL A 67 -8.21 -10.81 0.83
C VAL A 67 -9.58 -11.47 1.03
N GLU A 68 -10.63 -10.66 1.07
CA GLU A 68 -12.00 -11.06 1.32
C GLU A 68 -12.88 -10.51 0.20
N ASN A 69 -13.60 -11.37 -0.52
CA ASN A 69 -14.39 -10.98 -1.70
C ASN A 69 -13.58 -10.18 -2.73
N ASP A 70 -12.34 -10.61 -3.00
CA ASP A 70 -11.39 -9.96 -3.91
C ASP A 70 -10.92 -8.55 -3.48
N GLU A 71 -11.24 -8.12 -2.26
CA GLU A 71 -10.77 -6.85 -1.69
C GLU A 71 -9.79 -7.08 -0.52
N PRO A 72 -8.73 -6.27 -0.41
CA PRO A 72 -7.84 -6.33 0.75
C PRO A 72 -8.52 -5.75 1.99
N ALA A 73 -8.43 -6.49 3.09
CA ALA A 73 -8.89 -6.08 4.41
C ALA A 73 -7.76 -6.14 5.43
N TYR A 74 -7.83 -5.31 6.47
CA TYR A 74 -6.88 -5.37 7.57
C TYR A 74 -6.92 -6.75 8.21
N ARG A 75 -5.75 -7.38 8.37
CA ARG A 75 -5.68 -8.65 9.09
C ARG A 75 -6.09 -8.43 10.54
N GLN A 76 -7.21 -9.01 10.96
CA GLN A 76 -7.59 -9.04 12.37
C GLN A 76 -6.65 -9.99 13.11
N VAL A 77 -6.02 -9.48 14.17
CA VAL A 77 -5.28 -10.30 15.14
C VAL A 77 -6.26 -10.67 16.25
N ALA A 78 -6.48 -11.98 16.41
CA ALA A 78 -7.31 -12.57 17.47
C ALA A 78 -6.65 -12.45 18.85
#